data_AF-A0A7Z9HV95-F1
#
_entry.id   AF-A0A7Z9HV95-F1
#
_cell.length_a   1.000
_cell.length_b   1.000
_cell.length_c   1.000
_cell.angle_alpha   90.00
_cell.angle_beta   90.00
_cell.angle_gamma   90.00
#
_symmetry.space_group_name_H-M   'P 1'
#
loop_
_entity.id
_entity.type
_entity.pdbx_description
1 polymer ?
#
loop_
_entity_poly.entity_id
_entity_poly.type
_entity_poly.pdbx_seq_one_letter_code
_entity_poly.pdbx_strand_id
1 'polypeptide(L)'
;MRSVIYSALLISLAGLAFEVSIFLRPVWFSAPISASLTEIDSVTGVGTFEFGDGPESVYIRIRGSAKATRNSGRLVVEEAGETSLFSLDAGERINLGNMEFRIETVRPWVGILPDPGEEALISISIALEEGVWTENLIFGRNGVLSIDEYHFRLGLLDGKTVEEFIEAKTDRESRGRWGVGEGGRIYWFDSLIPGSGLELDDGTVYTLLEFREKHESRDGLVPAIAVRVEKEGSSSNRIVTTESEDDAVKLEYESGHQVWFVVSSDGEIEALVFYADDRRERESLRIGDSWRLGQTSMNIRIEQYESSGVAVNLDQTPLQEVVLVSDVARVRVRQGEAVRVGDALLRYQRVSGSTALEYEVSLTALMEGGIRLMEGSGVTLVLGDTRYKIRYADVDMERGIVVYPLSESHPVRFAGFIVLGIAAFGMRVYRSRALLSNGSNSL
;
A
#
# COMPACT_ATOMS: atom_id res chain seq x y z
N MET A 1 -50.12 -14.92 -1.40
CA MET A 1 -48.94 -15.78 -1.60
C MET A 1 -47.90 -15.19 -2.54
N ARG A 2 -48.28 -14.67 -3.73
CA ARG A 2 -47.33 -14.03 -4.66
C ARG A 2 -46.66 -12.75 -4.11
N SER A 3 -47.36 -11.90 -3.35
CA SER A 3 -46.74 -10.68 -2.80
C SER A 3 -45.69 -10.96 -1.71
N VAL A 4 -45.90 -11.99 -0.89
CA VAL A 4 -44.93 -12.40 0.15
C VAL A 4 -43.62 -12.91 -0.46
N ILE A 5 -43.71 -13.59 -1.61
CA ILE A 5 -42.53 -14.06 -2.35
C ILE A 5 -41.76 -12.89 -2.97
N TYR A 6 -42.45 -11.88 -3.52
CA TYR A 6 -41.79 -10.68 -4.04
C TYR A 6 -41.14 -9.84 -2.94
N SER A 7 -41.77 -9.72 -1.77
CA SER A 7 -41.19 -9.03 -0.61
C SER A 7 -39.94 -9.75 -0.07
N ALA A 8 -39.98 -11.08 0.04
CA ALA A 8 -38.82 -11.86 0.45
C ALA A 8 -37.68 -11.77 -0.58
N LEU A 9 -38.00 -11.78 -1.88
CA LEU A 9 -37.01 -11.63 -2.95
C LEU A 9 -36.36 -10.24 -2.94
N LEU A 10 -37.14 -9.17 -2.71
CA LEU A 10 -36.65 -7.80 -2.61
C LEU A 10 -35.76 -7.59 -1.37
N ILE A 11 -36.11 -8.19 -0.24
CA ILE A 11 -35.30 -8.13 0.99
C ILE A 11 -33.99 -8.90 0.80
N SER A 12 -34.01 -10.07 0.14
CA SER A 12 -32.79 -10.81 -0.17
C SER A 12 -31.93 -10.12 -1.23
N LEU A 13 -32.52 -9.45 -2.23
CA LEU A 13 -31.78 -8.64 -3.21
C LEU A 13 -31.17 -7.39 -2.57
N ALA A 14 -31.89 -6.75 -1.64
CA ALA A 14 -31.37 -5.61 -0.87
C ALA A 14 -30.25 -6.04 0.08
N GLY A 15 -30.39 -7.19 0.75
CA GLY A 15 -29.34 -7.78 1.60
C GLY A 15 -28.10 -8.18 0.80
N LEU A 16 -28.28 -8.76 -0.39
CA LEU A 16 -27.17 -9.12 -1.27
C LEU A 16 -26.49 -7.89 -1.88
N ALA A 17 -27.25 -6.83 -2.22
CA ALA A 17 -26.68 -5.56 -2.66
C ALA A 17 -25.92 -4.84 -1.51
N PHE A 18 -26.37 -5.00 -0.27
CA PHE A 18 -25.71 -4.47 0.93
C PHE A 18 -24.44 -5.25 1.26
N GLU A 19 -24.43 -6.59 1.21
CA GLU A 19 -23.22 -7.39 1.41
C GLU A 19 -22.19 -7.21 0.28
N VAL A 20 -22.62 -7.14 -0.98
CA VAL A 20 -21.73 -6.94 -2.14
C VAL A 20 -21.11 -5.53 -2.14
N SER A 21 -21.77 -4.52 -1.57
CA SER A 21 -21.22 -3.17 -1.45
C SER A 21 -20.25 -2.99 -0.27
N ILE A 22 -20.21 -3.94 0.66
CA ILE A 22 -19.28 -3.93 1.82
C ILE A 22 -17.98 -4.68 1.51
N PHE A 23 -18.02 -5.71 0.66
CA PHE A 23 -16.87 -6.59 0.38
C PHE A 23 -16.11 -6.31 -0.93
N LEU A 24 -16.69 -5.56 -1.85
CA LEU A 24 -15.98 -5.04 -3.01
C LEU A 24 -15.85 -3.53 -2.81
N ARG A 25 -14.62 -2.97 -2.89
CA ARG A 25 -14.50 -1.57 -3.32
C ARG A 25 -15.41 -1.46 -4.54
N PRO A 26 -16.43 -0.59 -4.55
CA PRO A 26 -17.24 -0.51 -5.75
C PRO A 26 -16.27 -0.06 -6.85
N VAL A 27 -15.99 -0.95 -7.81
CA VAL A 27 -15.24 -0.70 -9.06
C VAL A 27 -15.97 0.34 -9.95
N TRP A 28 -16.81 1.16 -9.34
CA TRP A 28 -17.90 1.91 -9.94
C TRP A 28 -17.84 3.40 -9.58
N PHE A 29 -17.02 3.82 -8.62
CA PHE A 29 -16.69 5.24 -8.48
C PHE A 29 -15.42 5.49 -9.28
N SER A 30 -15.46 6.47 -10.20
CA SER A 30 -14.21 7.01 -10.73
C SER A 30 -13.37 7.52 -9.55
N ALA A 31 -12.04 7.55 -9.72
CA ALA A 31 -11.13 7.91 -8.65
C ALA A 31 -11.63 9.16 -7.91
N PRO A 32 -11.73 9.12 -6.57
CA PRO A 32 -12.14 10.29 -5.81
C PRO A 32 -11.19 11.44 -6.12
N ILE A 33 -11.74 12.65 -6.20
CA ILE A 33 -10.95 13.85 -6.38
C ILE A 33 -10.96 14.60 -5.06
N SER A 34 -9.77 14.97 -4.60
CA SER A 34 -9.59 15.76 -3.38
C SER A 34 -9.44 17.23 -3.74
N ALA A 35 -10.14 18.10 -3.02
CA ALA A 35 -9.84 19.53 -3.00
C ALA A 35 -9.15 19.89 -1.69
N SER A 36 -8.12 20.71 -1.78
CA SER A 36 -7.37 21.21 -0.63
C SER A 36 -8.00 22.51 -0.14
N LEU A 37 -7.99 22.73 1.17
CA LEU A 37 -8.37 24.02 1.75
C LEU A 37 -7.32 25.07 1.36
N THR A 38 -7.73 26.14 0.69
CA THR A 38 -6.84 27.25 0.28
C THR A 38 -7.00 28.48 1.15
N GLU A 39 -8.22 28.74 1.62
CA GLU A 39 -8.53 29.89 2.47
C GLU A 39 -9.60 29.52 3.50
N ILE A 40 -9.48 30.05 4.71
CA ILE A 40 -10.53 29.99 5.73
C ILE A 40 -10.81 31.38 6.29
N ASP A 41 -12.03 31.87 6.09
CA ASP A 41 -12.48 33.11 6.71
C ASP A 41 -12.85 32.84 8.17
N SER A 42 -11.97 33.27 9.07
CA SER A 42 -12.15 33.11 10.53
C SER A 42 -13.37 33.83 11.10
N VAL A 43 -13.93 34.83 10.41
CA VAL A 43 -15.11 35.59 10.85
C VAL A 43 -16.39 34.89 10.43
N THR A 44 -16.43 34.36 9.21
CA THR A 44 -17.64 33.73 8.65
C THR A 44 -17.65 32.20 8.71
N GLY A 45 -16.52 31.58 9.05
CA GLY A 45 -16.35 30.12 9.12
C GLY A 45 -16.45 29.43 7.76
N VAL A 46 -16.19 30.17 6.68
CA VAL A 46 -16.22 29.65 5.30
C VAL A 46 -14.84 29.18 4.91
N GLY A 47 -14.72 27.91 4.52
CA GLY A 47 -13.54 27.33 3.89
C GLY A 47 -13.69 27.30 2.39
N THR A 48 -12.68 27.77 1.68
CA THR A 48 -12.54 27.69 0.21
C THR A 48 -11.68 26.49 -0.13
N PHE A 49 -12.20 25.62 -0.99
CA PHE A 49 -11.54 24.38 -1.38
C PHE A 49 -11.29 24.36 -2.89
N GLU A 50 -10.06 24.10 -3.30
CA GLU A 50 -9.66 24.05 -4.70
C GLU A 50 -9.17 22.64 -5.09
N PHE A 51 -9.64 22.17 -6.24
CA PHE A 51 -9.17 20.93 -6.85
C PHE A 51 -7.91 21.24 -7.67
N GLY A 52 -6.84 20.47 -7.51
CA GLY A 52 -5.51 20.78 -8.08
C GLY A 52 -5.51 21.19 -9.56
N ASP A 53 -6.18 20.42 -10.41
CA ASP A 53 -6.36 20.71 -11.85
C ASP A 53 -7.83 21.00 -12.23
N GLY A 54 -8.69 21.26 -11.24
CA GLY A 54 -10.14 21.38 -11.43
C GLY A 54 -10.61 22.82 -11.69
N PRO A 55 -11.76 23.01 -12.38
CA PRO A 55 -12.15 24.30 -12.91
C PRO A 55 -12.80 25.26 -11.90
N GLU A 56 -13.23 24.80 -10.72
CA GLU A 56 -14.10 25.56 -9.81
C GLU A 56 -13.82 25.27 -8.33
N SER A 57 -13.79 26.31 -7.50
CA SER A 57 -13.67 26.19 -6.04
C SER A 57 -15.01 25.80 -5.41
N VAL A 58 -14.96 25.01 -4.34
CA VAL A 58 -16.12 24.69 -3.51
C VAL A 58 -16.00 25.43 -2.19
N TYR A 59 -17.09 26.06 -1.77
CA TYR A 59 -17.17 26.82 -0.52
C TYR A 59 -18.01 26.04 0.47
N ILE A 60 -17.47 25.81 1.67
CA ILE A 60 -18.17 25.12 2.75
C ILE A 60 -18.22 25.99 3.97
N ARG A 61 -19.42 26.15 4.54
CA ARG A 61 -19.63 26.86 5.81
C ARG A 61 -20.14 25.90 6.86
N ILE A 62 -19.59 25.99 8.07
CA ILE A 62 -20.17 25.35 9.25
C ILE A 62 -21.33 26.22 9.77
N ARG A 63 -22.55 25.70 9.81
CA ARG A 63 -23.66 26.35 10.49
C ARG A 63 -23.69 25.96 11.97
N GLY A 64 -23.44 26.94 12.82
CA GLY A 64 -23.54 26.81 14.27
C GLY A 64 -22.21 27.08 14.99
N SER A 65 -22.28 27.68 16.17
CA SER A 65 -21.13 28.12 16.98
C SER A 65 -20.36 26.98 17.69
N ALA A 66 -20.41 25.76 17.16
CA ALA A 66 -19.73 24.62 17.74
C ALA A 66 -18.25 24.67 17.39
N LYS A 67 -17.44 25.17 18.34
CA LYS A 67 -15.98 24.97 18.30
C LYS A 67 -15.72 23.47 18.22
N ALA A 68 -15.10 23.01 17.12
CA ALA A 68 -14.64 21.64 16.95
C ALA A 68 -13.76 21.24 18.14
N THR A 69 -14.24 20.36 19.00
CA THR A 69 -13.41 19.71 20.02
C THR A 69 -12.54 18.66 19.35
N ARG A 70 -11.23 18.79 19.55
CA ARG A 70 -10.19 17.87 19.05
C ARG A 70 -10.40 16.45 19.58
N ASN A 71 -10.15 15.46 18.71
CA ASN A 71 -9.97 14.04 19.01
C ASN A 71 -11.17 13.30 19.64
N SER A 72 -12.20 13.03 18.86
CA SER A 72 -13.14 11.94 19.18
C SER A 72 -13.16 10.95 18.03
N GLY A 73 -12.54 9.78 18.23
CA GLY A 73 -12.71 8.61 17.38
C GLY A 73 -13.20 7.45 18.23
N ARG A 74 -13.73 6.42 17.58
CA ARG A 74 -14.10 5.14 18.20
C ARG A 74 -13.59 4.00 17.35
N LEU A 75 -13.23 2.91 17.99
CA LEU A 75 -12.99 1.66 17.29
C LEU A 75 -14.33 0.92 17.17
N VAL A 76 -14.73 0.62 15.94
CA VAL A 76 -15.88 -0.23 15.65
C VAL A 76 -15.36 -1.64 15.46
N VAL A 77 -15.94 -2.59 16.19
CA VAL A 77 -15.63 -4.01 16.06
C VAL A 77 -16.90 -4.73 15.64
N GLU A 78 -16.87 -5.40 14.49
CA GLU A 78 -17.95 -6.24 13.99
C GLU A 78 -17.53 -7.71 14.09
N GLU A 79 -18.18 -8.50 14.95
CA GLU A 79 -17.87 -9.91 15.17
C GLU A 79 -19.17 -10.71 15.31
N ALA A 80 -19.28 -11.85 14.63
CA ALA A 80 -20.47 -12.71 14.65
C ALA A 80 -21.81 -12.00 14.34
N GLY A 81 -21.77 -10.89 13.59
CA GLY A 81 -22.95 -10.08 13.27
C GLY A 81 -23.33 -9.05 14.35
N GLU A 82 -22.59 -8.98 15.45
CA GLU A 82 -22.73 -7.95 16.48
C GLU A 82 -21.74 -6.81 16.24
N THR A 83 -22.16 -5.58 16.50
CA THR A 83 -21.31 -4.39 16.40
C THR A 83 -21.07 -3.81 17.79
N SER A 84 -19.81 -3.78 18.21
CA SER A 84 -19.34 -3.15 19.44
C SER A 84 -18.56 -1.88 19.14
N LEU A 85 -18.66 -0.90 20.04
CA LEU A 85 -18.02 0.41 19.91
C LEU A 85 -17.14 0.64 21.14
N PHE A 86 -15.85 0.93 20.91
CA PHE A 86 -14.87 1.17 21.96
C PHE A 86 -14.34 2.60 21.86
N SER A 87 -14.10 3.23 23.01
CA SER A 87 -13.35 4.49 23.03
C SER A 87 -11.90 4.24 22.60
N LEU A 88 -11.24 5.30 22.16
CA LEU A 88 -9.85 5.25 21.71
C LEU A 88 -8.87 5.65 22.82
N ASP A 89 -9.20 5.34 24.07
CA ASP A 89 -8.38 5.67 25.22
C ASP A 89 -7.25 4.64 25.37
N ALA A 90 -6.02 5.11 25.57
CA ALA A 90 -4.90 4.24 25.87
C ALA A 90 -5.19 3.41 27.14
N GLY A 91 -4.98 2.09 27.05
CA GLY A 91 -5.30 1.13 28.09
C GLY A 91 -6.65 0.44 27.95
N GLU A 92 -7.54 0.90 27.07
CA GLU A 92 -8.83 0.26 26.80
C GLU A 92 -8.61 -1.19 26.32
N ARG A 93 -9.43 -2.11 26.82
CA ARG A 93 -9.31 -3.55 26.54
C ARG A 93 -10.40 -3.99 25.59
N ILE A 94 -10.01 -4.76 24.57
CA ILE A 94 -10.90 -5.25 23.53
C ILE A 94 -10.68 -6.76 23.41
N ASN A 95 -11.74 -7.53 23.60
CA ASN A 95 -11.70 -8.97 23.36
C ASN A 95 -12.10 -9.22 21.90
N LEU A 96 -11.24 -9.92 21.16
CA LEU A 96 -11.47 -10.34 19.77
C LEU A 96 -11.32 -11.86 19.72
N GLY A 97 -12.44 -12.59 19.63
CA GLY A 97 -12.47 -14.03 19.83
C GLY A 97 -11.83 -14.45 21.16
N ASN A 98 -10.75 -15.24 21.10
CA ASN A 98 -10.01 -15.74 22.27
C ASN A 98 -8.80 -14.88 22.67
N MET A 99 -8.62 -13.71 22.04
CA MET A 99 -7.48 -12.83 22.30
C MET A 99 -7.92 -11.55 22.99
N GLU A 100 -7.24 -11.18 24.08
CA GLU A 100 -7.37 -9.86 24.70
C GLU A 100 -6.34 -8.90 24.05
N PHE A 101 -6.83 -7.81 23.49
CA PHE A 101 -6.01 -6.70 23.02
C PHE A 101 -6.17 -5.50 23.95
N ARG A 102 -5.12 -4.69 24.02
CA ARG A 102 -5.14 -3.38 24.67
C ARG A 102 -4.81 -2.30 23.66
N ILE A 103 -5.54 -1.18 23.70
CA ILE A 103 -5.14 0.03 23.00
C ILE A 103 -3.84 0.54 23.62
N GLU A 104 -2.74 0.46 22.88
CA GLU A 104 -1.45 1.01 23.31
C GLU A 104 -1.43 2.53 23.14
N THR A 105 -1.77 2.99 21.94
CA THR A 105 -1.73 4.41 21.59
C THR A 105 -2.66 4.73 20.42
N VAL A 106 -3.09 5.98 20.34
CA VAL A 106 -3.64 6.60 19.14
C VAL A 106 -2.73 7.72 18.70
N ARG A 107 -2.28 7.68 17.45
CA ARG A 107 -1.23 8.55 16.94
C ARG A 107 -1.43 8.88 15.46
N PRO A 108 -0.74 9.89 14.92
CA PRO A 108 -0.74 10.13 13.48
C PRO A 108 -0.30 8.88 12.71
N TRP A 109 -0.98 8.59 11.60
CA TRP A 109 -0.72 7.42 10.79
C TRP A 109 0.40 7.68 9.78
N VAL A 110 1.50 6.91 9.90
CA VAL A 110 2.56 6.79 8.90
C VAL A 110 2.44 5.42 8.23
N GLY A 111 2.49 5.35 6.90
CA GLY A 111 2.33 4.09 6.16
C GLY A 111 2.02 4.32 4.69
N ILE A 112 1.19 3.48 4.08
CA ILE A 112 0.92 3.53 2.63
C ILE A 112 -0.57 3.78 2.38
N LEU A 113 -0.91 4.82 1.63
CA LEU A 113 -2.27 5.03 1.13
C LEU A 113 -2.43 4.33 -0.23
N PRO A 114 -3.47 3.53 -0.45
CA PRO A 114 -3.72 2.92 -1.75
C PRO A 114 -4.03 4.00 -2.80
N ASP A 115 -3.29 4.00 -3.91
CA ASP A 115 -3.45 4.92 -5.03
C ASP A 115 -3.17 4.15 -6.33
N PRO A 116 -4.20 3.87 -7.17
CA PRO A 116 -4.09 3.03 -8.36
C PRO A 116 -3.19 3.59 -9.48
N GLY A 117 -2.68 4.82 -9.36
CA GLY A 117 -1.73 5.41 -10.30
C GLY A 117 -0.25 5.18 -9.95
N GLU A 118 0.03 4.64 -8.76
CA GLU A 118 1.36 4.64 -8.17
C GLU A 118 2.02 3.25 -8.17
N GLU A 119 3.27 3.18 -7.72
CA GLU A 119 4.02 1.93 -7.63
C GLU A 119 3.65 1.07 -6.41
N ALA A 120 4.07 -0.19 -6.45
CA ALA A 120 3.95 -1.09 -5.32
C ALA A 120 4.91 -0.66 -4.20
N LEU A 121 4.40 -0.58 -2.97
CA LEU A 121 5.14 -0.18 -1.78
C LEU A 121 4.97 -1.22 -0.67
N ILE A 122 6.01 -1.39 0.13
CA ILE A 122 5.96 -2.15 1.37
C ILE A 122 6.48 -1.28 2.53
N SER A 123 5.82 -1.41 3.68
CA SER A 123 6.21 -0.78 4.94
C SER A 123 6.63 -1.89 5.90
N ILE A 124 7.84 -1.79 6.45
CA ILE A 124 8.33 -2.70 7.47
C ILE A 124 8.76 -1.95 8.72
N SER A 125 8.78 -2.66 9.85
CA SER A 125 9.41 -2.21 11.09
C SER A 125 10.56 -3.15 11.43
N ILE A 126 11.63 -2.60 11.96
CA ILE A 126 12.84 -3.35 12.32
C ILE A 126 13.22 -3.04 13.76
N ALA A 127 13.55 -4.08 14.54
CA ALA A 127 14.15 -3.97 15.86
C ALA A 127 15.53 -4.63 15.86
N LEU A 128 16.58 -3.84 16.11
CA LEU A 128 17.97 -4.32 16.22
C LEU A 128 18.28 -4.86 17.63
N GLU A 129 17.55 -4.34 18.62
CA GLU A 129 17.58 -4.74 20.03
C GLU A 129 16.16 -5.11 20.46
N GLU A 130 16.03 -6.00 21.44
CA GLU A 130 14.70 -6.41 21.93
C GLU A 130 13.89 -5.21 22.41
N GLY A 131 12.70 -5.02 21.82
CA GLY A 131 11.71 -4.04 22.26
C GLY A 131 11.82 -2.64 21.66
N VAL A 132 12.90 -2.29 20.94
CA VAL A 132 13.05 -0.98 20.29
C VAL A 132 12.86 -1.12 18.79
N TRP A 133 11.69 -0.71 18.31
CA TRP A 133 11.32 -0.78 16.90
C TRP A 133 11.51 0.57 16.20
N THR A 134 12.25 0.56 15.11
CA THR A 134 12.18 1.59 14.08
C THR A 134 11.01 1.23 13.17
N GLU A 135 9.93 2.02 13.25
CA GLU A 135 8.67 1.69 12.59
C GLU A 135 8.50 2.39 11.23
N ASN A 136 7.74 1.75 10.34
CA ASN A 136 7.30 2.30 9.05
C ASN A 136 8.41 2.75 8.10
N LEU A 137 9.42 1.88 7.93
CA LEU A 137 10.40 2.01 6.87
C LEU A 137 9.75 1.58 5.55
N ILE A 138 9.44 2.56 4.70
CA ILE A 138 8.71 2.36 3.44
C ILE A 138 9.69 2.37 2.25
N PHE A 139 9.56 1.39 1.36
CA PHE A 139 10.29 1.35 0.09
C PHE A 139 9.47 0.66 -1.01
N GLY A 140 9.73 1.05 -2.26
CA GLY A 140 9.07 0.50 -3.44
C GLY A 140 9.90 -0.54 -4.18
N ARG A 141 9.40 -0.99 -5.34
CA ARG A 141 10.01 -2.03 -6.19
C ARG A 141 11.47 -1.74 -6.55
N ASN A 142 11.79 -0.47 -6.80
CA ASN A 142 13.14 -0.03 -7.17
C ASN A 142 13.95 0.48 -5.97
N GLY A 143 13.33 0.57 -4.79
CA GLY A 143 13.96 1.02 -3.56
C GLY A 143 14.79 -0.09 -2.92
N VAL A 144 15.85 0.31 -2.22
CA VAL A 144 16.65 -0.56 -1.37
C VAL A 144 16.75 0.10 -0.01
N LEU A 145 16.23 -0.56 1.02
CA LEU A 145 16.46 -0.15 2.39
C LEU A 145 17.69 -0.92 2.89
N SER A 146 18.71 -0.20 3.32
CA SER A 146 19.96 -0.80 3.82
C SER A 146 20.10 -0.57 5.31
N ILE A 147 20.31 -1.65 6.07
CA ILE A 147 20.58 -1.61 7.51
C ILE A 147 21.74 -2.56 7.79
N ASP A 148 22.85 -2.01 8.25
CA ASP A 148 24.11 -2.74 8.40
C ASP A 148 24.48 -3.48 7.10
N GLU A 149 24.68 -4.79 7.16
CA GLU A 149 25.00 -5.66 6.01
C GLU A 149 23.76 -6.20 5.27
N TYR A 150 22.55 -5.80 5.67
CA TYR A 150 21.30 -6.28 5.09
C TYR A 150 20.67 -5.27 4.14
N HIS A 151 20.28 -5.75 2.96
CA HIS A 151 19.63 -4.98 1.91
C HIS A 151 18.22 -5.53 1.66
N PHE A 152 17.21 -4.77 2.08
CA PHE A 152 15.81 -5.09 1.97
C PHE A 152 15.22 -4.59 0.66
N ARG A 153 14.49 -5.45 -0.04
CA ARG A 153 13.92 -5.19 -1.37
C ARG A 153 12.53 -5.78 -1.52
N LEU A 154 11.75 -5.17 -2.40
CA LEU A 154 10.41 -5.65 -2.76
C LEU A 154 10.48 -6.37 -4.11
N GLY A 155 10.08 -7.64 -4.12
CA GLY A 155 9.93 -8.46 -5.32
C GLY A 155 8.46 -8.70 -5.63
N LEU A 156 8.07 -8.51 -6.88
CA LEU A 156 6.74 -8.92 -7.36
C LEU A 156 6.90 -10.15 -8.23
N LEU A 157 6.07 -11.18 -8.00
CA LEU A 157 6.17 -12.41 -8.78
C LEU A 157 5.74 -12.23 -10.23
N ASP A 158 4.87 -11.27 -10.56
CA ASP A 158 4.44 -10.95 -11.93
C ASP A 158 4.11 -12.19 -12.78
N GLY A 159 3.46 -13.20 -12.18
CA GLY A 159 3.09 -14.46 -12.82
C GLY A 159 4.13 -15.59 -12.76
N LYS A 160 5.26 -15.38 -12.07
CA LYS A 160 6.29 -16.39 -11.78
C LYS A 160 6.02 -17.13 -10.47
N THR A 161 6.63 -18.29 -10.29
CA THR A 161 6.68 -18.94 -8.98
C THR A 161 7.77 -18.32 -8.10
N VAL A 162 7.68 -18.56 -6.78
CA VAL A 162 8.75 -18.18 -5.85
C VAL A 162 10.06 -18.89 -6.22
N GLU A 163 9.99 -20.14 -6.66
CA GLU A 163 11.14 -20.92 -7.07
C GLU A 163 11.83 -20.31 -8.31
N GLU A 164 11.07 -19.89 -9.32
CA GLU A 164 11.60 -19.17 -10.50
C GLU A 164 12.23 -17.83 -10.10
N PHE A 165 11.64 -17.13 -9.13
CA PHE A 165 12.22 -15.90 -8.59
C PHE A 165 13.55 -16.17 -7.87
N ILE A 166 13.61 -17.21 -7.04
CA ILE A 166 14.82 -17.64 -6.33
C ILE A 166 15.93 -18.00 -7.32
N GLU A 167 15.61 -18.79 -8.34
CA GLU A 167 16.59 -19.17 -9.37
C GLU A 167 17.16 -17.95 -10.08
N ALA A 168 16.30 -17.01 -10.49
CA ALA A 168 16.72 -15.78 -11.15
C ALA A 168 17.60 -14.86 -10.28
N LYS A 169 17.47 -14.91 -8.94
CA LYS A 169 18.26 -14.11 -7.99
C LYS A 169 19.47 -14.83 -7.40
N THR A 170 19.58 -16.12 -7.65
CA THR A 170 20.71 -16.94 -7.23
C THR A 170 21.91 -16.76 -8.15
N ASP A 171 21.69 -16.31 -9.38
CA ASP A 171 22.77 -16.13 -10.34
C ASP A 171 23.75 -15.06 -9.85
N ARG A 172 24.93 -15.48 -9.40
CA ARG A 172 25.98 -14.59 -8.87
C ARG A 172 26.40 -13.54 -9.90
N GLU A 173 26.26 -13.87 -11.18
CA GLU A 173 26.59 -12.99 -12.29
C GLU A 173 25.62 -11.80 -12.37
N SER A 174 24.45 -11.88 -11.74
CA SER A 174 23.41 -10.83 -11.69
C SER A 174 23.48 -9.89 -10.47
N ARG A 175 24.43 -10.11 -9.53
CA ARG A 175 24.56 -9.34 -8.28
C ARG A 175 25.39 -8.06 -8.41
N GLY A 176 25.80 -7.73 -9.62
CA GLY A 176 26.50 -6.50 -9.90
C GLY A 176 26.61 -6.24 -11.38
N ARG A 177 27.06 -5.04 -11.70
CA ARG A 177 27.34 -4.60 -13.06
C ARG A 177 28.66 -3.87 -13.09
N TRP A 178 29.30 -3.89 -14.24
CA TRP A 178 30.48 -3.09 -14.46
C TRP A 178 30.30 -2.23 -15.70
N GLY A 179 31.06 -1.16 -15.81
CA GLY A 179 30.91 -0.26 -16.93
C GLY A 179 32.20 0.43 -17.32
N VAL A 180 32.25 0.87 -18.57
CA VAL A 180 33.39 1.60 -19.16
C VAL A 180 32.95 3.00 -19.55
N GLY A 181 33.70 4.01 -19.12
CA GLY A 181 33.43 5.42 -19.36
C GLY A 181 34.02 5.94 -20.68
N GLU A 182 33.24 6.68 -21.46
CA GLU A 182 33.67 7.39 -22.67
C GLU A 182 32.86 8.67 -22.87
N GLY A 183 33.53 9.81 -23.05
CA GLY A 183 32.85 11.07 -23.42
C GLY A 183 31.73 11.51 -22.46
N GLY A 184 31.82 11.13 -21.17
CA GLY A 184 30.80 11.42 -20.15
C GLY A 184 29.62 10.42 -20.12
N ARG A 185 29.65 9.35 -20.91
CA ARG A 185 28.72 8.22 -20.85
C ARG A 185 29.40 7.02 -20.22
N ILE A 186 28.61 6.12 -19.63
CA ILE A 186 29.08 4.82 -19.15
C ILE A 186 28.33 3.74 -19.92
N TYR A 187 29.06 2.83 -20.55
CA TYR A 187 28.52 1.62 -21.15
C TYR A 187 28.45 0.54 -20.08
N TRP A 188 27.24 0.22 -19.63
CA TRP A 188 27.02 -0.76 -18.57
C TRP A 188 26.86 -2.18 -19.12
N PHE A 189 27.43 -3.13 -18.40
CA PHE A 189 27.25 -4.56 -18.56
C PHE A 189 26.56 -5.09 -17.31
N ASP A 190 25.31 -5.55 -17.44
CA ASP A 190 24.50 -6.06 -16.33
C ASP A 190 24.88 -7.49 -15.89
N SER A 191 26.14 -7.88 -16.14
CA SER A 191 26.70 -9.12 -15.64
C SER A 191 28.20 -9.03 -15.37
N LEU A 192 28.69 -9.85 -14.45
CA LEU A 192 30.10 -9.92 -14.07
C LEU A 192 30.83 -11.12 -14.71
N ILE A 193 30.42 -11.49 -15.93
CA ILE A 193 30.95 -12.64 -16.67
C ILE A 193 32.29 -12.29 -17.33
N PRO A 194 33.38 -13.01 -17.03
CA PRO A 194 34.66 -12.87 -17.73
C PRO A 194 34.52 -13.01 -19.26
N GLY A 195 35.21 -12.15 -19.99
CA GLY A 195 35.20 -12.09 -21.45
C GLY A 195 34.26 -11.02 -22.02
N SER A 196 33.37 -10.44 -21.20
CA SER A 196 32.62 -9.24 -21.60
C SER A 196 33.54 -8.03 -21.79
N GLY A 197 33.19 -7.11 -22.68
CA GLY A 197 34.07 -5.99 -23.02
C GLY A 197 33.54 -5.09 -24.13
N LEU A 198 34.25 -3.99 -24.38
CA LEU A 198 33.93 -2.98 -25.39
C LEU A 198 35.21 -2.39 -25.98
N GLU A 199 35.18 -2.11 -27.29
CA GLU A 199 36.15 -1.23 -27.96
C GLU A 199 35.56 0.18 -28.05
N LEU A 200 36.31 1.17 -27.57
CA LEU A 200 35.96 2.58 -27.60
C LEU A 200 36.32 3.22 -28.95
N ASP A 201 35.78 4.41 -29.24
CA ASP A 201 36.03 5.13 -30.49
C ASP A 201 37.51 5.51 -30.67
N ASP A 202 38.26 5.60 -29.57
CA ASP A 202 39.69 5.89 -29.57
C ASP A 202 40.58 4.63 -29.80
N GLY A 203 39.97 3.49 -30.08
CA GLY A 203 40.62 2.20 -30.31
C GLY A 203 41.08 1.48 -29.04
N THR A 204 40.69 1.96 -27.86
CA THR A 204 40.97 1.26 -26.59
C THR A 204 39.98 0.13 -26.37
N VAL A 205 40.48 -1.08 -26.12
CA VAL A 205 39.65 -2.26 -25.82
C VAL A 205 39.71 -2.56 -24.32
N TYR A 206 38.53 -2.64 -23.70
CA TYR A 206 38.36 -3.10 -22.32
C TYR A 206 37.77 -4.51 -22.31
N THR A 207 38.33 -5.41 -21.51
CA THR A 207 37.80 -6.78 -21.35
C THR A 207 37.83 -7.18 -19.88
N LEU A 208 36.68 -7.57 -19.33
CA LEU A 208 36.59 -8.15 -18.00
C LEU A 208 37.31 -9.51 -18.00
N LEU A 209 38.31 -9.66 -17.15
CA LEU A 209 39.07 -10.91 -17.01
C LEU A 209 38.56 -11.78 -15.86
N GLU A 210 38.16 -11.14 -14.77
CA GLU A 210 37.81 -11.84 -13.53
C GLU A 210 36.94 -10.95 -12.64
N PHE A 211 36.01 -11.55 -11.91
CA PHE A 211 35.34 -10.94 -10.77
C PHE A 211 35.74 -11.68 -9.48
N ARG A 212 36.06 -10.91 -8.45
CA ARG A 212 36.40 -11.40 -7.10
C ARG A 212 35.51 -10.70 -6.09
N GLU A 213 34.67 -11.47 -5.42
CA GLU A 213 33.79 -10.93 -4.36
C GLU A 213 34.58 -10.44 -3.13
N LYS A 214 35.75 -11.02 -2.88
CA LYS A 214 36.63 -10.66 -1.76
C LYS A 214 38.05 -10.41 -2.26
N HIS A 215 38.41 -9.14 -2.41
CA HIS A 215 39.74 -8.67 -2.73
C HIS A 215 40.31 -7.88 -1.54
N GLU A 216 41.55 -8.17 -1.15
CA GLU A 216 42.22 -7.41 -0.10
C GLU A 216 42.50 -5.98 -0.56
N SER A 217 41.89 -5.02 0.13
CA SER A 217 42.13 -3.58 -0.03
C SER A 217 42.64 -2.97 1.29
N ARG A 218 42.90 -1.66 1.31
CA ARG A 218 43.30 -0.95 2.53
C ARG A 218 42.21 -0.95 3.60
N ASP A 219 40.94 -0.95 3.18
CA ASP A 219 39.77 -0.80 4.04
C ASP A 219 39.12 -2.16 4.37
N GLY A 220 39.70 -3.26 3.88
CA GLY A 220 39.29 -4.62 4.15
C GLY A 220 39.05 -5.43 2.89
N LEU A 221 38.24 -6.49 3.01
CA LEU A 221 37.86 -7.33 1.87
C LEU A 221 36.69 -6.68 1.14
N VAL A 222 36.91 -6.28 -0.11
CA VAL A 222 35.91 -5.61 -0.95
C VAL A 222 35.74 -6.33 -2.29
N PRO A 223 34.58 -6.23 -2.96
CA PRO A 223 34.41 -6.73 -4.30
C PRO A 223 35.32 -6.01 -5.30
N ALA A 224 35.89 -6.75 -6.24
CA ALA A 224 36.78 -6.22 -7.27
C ALA A 224 36.64 -6.96 -8.59
N ILE A 225 36.93 -6.26 -9.68
CA ILE A 225 37.08 -6.82 -11.03
C ILE A 225 38.52 -6.63 -11.51
N ALA A 226 39.01 -7.60 -12.27
CA ALA A 226 40.22 -7.46 -13.06
C ALA A 226 39.85 -7.16 -14.51
N VAL A 227 40.30 -6.04 -15.06
CA VAL A 227 39.99 -5.61 -16.43
C VAL A 227 41.28 -5.46 -17.22
N ARG A 228 41.31 -6.04 -18.42
CA ARG A 228 42.37 -5.80 -19.40
C ARG A 228 42.04 -4.56 -20.20
N VAL A 229 43.04 -3.70 -20.38
CA VAL A 229 42.98 -2.51 -21.22
C VAL A 229 44.05 -2.64 -22.29
N GLU A 230 43.63 -2.65 -23.55
CA GLU A 230 44.50 -2.77 -24.72
C GLU A 230 44.40 -1.52 -25.58
N LYS A 231 45.54 -0.94 -25.98
CA LYS A 231 45.61 0.21 -26.89
C LYS A 231 46.91 0.17 -27.67
N GLU A 232 46.84 0.30 -28.99
CA GLU A 232 48.02 0.39 -29.89
C GLU A 232 49.07 -0.72 -29.66
N GLY A 233 48.61 -1.95 -29.38
CA GLY A 233 49.48 -3.10 -29.14
C GLY A 233 50.11 -3.17 -27.74
N SER A 234 49.83 -2.21 -26.86
CA SER A 234 50.11 -2.28 -25.43
C SER A 234 48.92 -2.88 -24.68
N SER A 235 49.18 -3.74 -23.70
CA SER A 235 48.16 -4.38 -22.86
C SER A 235 48.52 -4.21 -21.39
N SER A 236 47.54 -3.84 -20.56
CA SER A 236 47.69 -3.72 -19.12
C SER A 236 46.49 -4.33 -18.41
N ASN A 237 46.72 -4.93 -17.23
CA ASN A 237 45.63 -5.39 -16.37
C ASN A 237 45.46 -4.41 -15.21
N ARG A 238 44.21 -4.07 -14.91
CA ARG A 238 43.82 -3.20 -13.81
C ARG A 238 42.89 -3.94 -12.86
N ILE A 239 43.00 -3.65 -11.57
CA ILE A 239 42.04 -4.10 -10.58
C ILE A 239 41.21 -2.88 -10.17
N VAL A 240 39.89 -3.02 -10.26
CA VAL A 240 38.92 -1.96 -9.92
C VAL A 240 38.02 -2.51 -8.83
N THR A 241 37.92 -1.80 -7.71
CA THR A 241 37.03 -2.14 -6.59
C THR A 241 35.76 -1.30 -6.65
N THR A 242 34.73 -1.66 -5.87
CA THR A 242 33.52 -0.84 -5.70
C THR A 242 33.80 0.54 -5.11
N GLU A 243 34.95 0.72 -4.46
CA GLU A 243 35.38 1.98 -3.84
C GLU A 243 36.38 2.76 -4.70
N SER A 244 36.77 2.21 -5.86
CA SER A 244 37.75 2.87 -6.72
C SER A 244 37.15 4.10 -7.40
N GLU A 245 37.83 5.24 -7.28
CA GLU A 245 37.53 6.46 -8.06
C GLU A 245 38.06 6.37 -9.51
N ASP A 246 38.06 5.18 -10.13
CA ASP A 246 38.49 5.04 -11.53
C ASP A 246 37.41 5.63 -12.45
N ASP A 247 37.76 6.71 -13.15
CA ASP A 247 36.85 7.39 -14.08
C ASP A 247 36.58 6.57 -15.35
N ALA A 248 37.47 5.65 -15.72
CA ALA A 248 37.37 4.87 -16.95
C ALA A 248 36.61 3.56 -16.76
N VAL A 249 36.67 2.95 -15.57
CA VAL A 249 35.99 1.68 -15.29
C VAL A 249 35.28 1.75 -13.94
N LYS A 250 34.00 1.37 -13.91
CA LYS A 250 33.20 1.33 -12.68
C LYS A 250 32.73 -0.07 -12.37
N LEU A 251 32.67 -0.39 -11.09
CA LEU A 251 32.07 -1.60 -10.54
C LEU A 251 30.97 -1.22 -9.55
N GLU A 252 29.76 -1.70 -9.80
CA GLU A 252 28.66 -1.68 -8.85
C GLU A 252 28.36 -3.12 -8.44
N TYR A 253 28.51 -3.44 -7.15
CA TYR A 253 28.24 -4.78 -6.64
C TYR A 253 27.45 -4.70 -5.35
N GLU A 254 26.40 -5.50 -5.28
CA GLU A 254 25.53 -5.58 -4.11
C GLU A 254 26.16 -6.56 -3.09
N SER A 255 27.15 -6.09 -2.33
CA SER A 255 27.72 -6.84 -1.21
C SER A 255 26.69 -7.00 -0.09
N GLY A 256 26.79 -8.06 0.71
CA GLY A 256 25.94 -8.24 1.91
C GLY A 256 24.77 -9.22 1.73
N HIS A 257 23.93 -9.29 2.75
CA HIS A 257 22.77 -10.18 2.81
C HIS A 257 21.57 -9.53 2.11
N GLN A 258 21.01 -10.20 1.11
CA GLN A 258 19.83 -9.69 0.40
C GLN A 258 18.57 -10.26 1.04
N VAL A 259 17.67 -9.39 1.48
CA VAL A 259 16.35 -9.75 1.99
C VAL A 259 15.29 -9.30 1.01
N TRP A 260 14.61 -10.24 0.39
CA TRP A 260 13.52 -9.97 -0.54
C TRP A 260 12.18 -10.27 0.13
N PHE A 261 11.30 -9.28 0.17
CA PHE A 261 9.88 -9.51 0.41
C PHE A 261 9.22 -9.73 -0.95
N VAL A 262 8.93 -10.99 -1.26
CA VAL A 262 8.32 -11.41 -2.51
C VAL A 262 6.82 -11.51 -2.32
N VAL A 263 6.08 -10.74 -3.11
CA VAL A 263 4.63 -10.69 -3.01
C VAL A 263 3.97 -11.35 -4.21
N SER A 264 3.05 -12.27 -3.93
CA SER A 264 2.26 -12.98 -4.94
C SER A 264 1.04 -12.16 -5.39
N SER A 265 0.37 -12.63 -6.45
CA SER A 265 -0.81 -11.94 -7.00
C SER A 265 -2.01 -11.90 -6.04
N ASP A 266 -2.09 -12.85 -5.11
CA ASP A 266 -3.10 -12.92 -4.05
C ASP A 266 -2.71 -12.15 -2.79
N GLY A 267 -1.54 -11.51 -2.77
CA GLY A 267 -1.07 -10.65 -1.68
C GLY A 267 -0.39 -11.38 -0.53
N GLU A 268 -0.11 -12.68 -0.68
CA GLU A 268 0.73 -13.42 0.25
C GLU A 268 2.18 -12.93 0.13
N ILE A 269 2.85 -12.79 1.27
CA ILE A 269 4.22 -12.28 1.33
C ILE A 269 5.15 -13.36 1.83
N GLU A 270 6.18 -13.64 1.05
CA GLU A 270 7.28 -14.49 1.46
C GLU A 270 8.54 -13.67 1.62
N ALA A 271 9.19 -13.79 2.77
CA ALA A 271 10.49 -13.21 3.00
C ALA A 271 11.59 -14.22 2.66
N LEU A 272 12.51 -13.82 1.80
CA LEU A 272 13.65 -14.63 1.35
C LEU A 272 14.95 -13.95 1.76
N VAL A 273 15.82 -14.67 2.44
CA VAL A 273 17.18 -14.20 2.74
C VAL A 273 18.16 -14.95 1.87
N PHE A 274 19.03 -14.20 1.20
CA PHE A 274 20.21 -14.72 0.52
C PHE A 274 21.44 -14.24 1.27
N TYR A 275 22.08 -15.15 1.98
CA TYR A 275 23.31 -14.85 2.70
C TYR A 275 24.50 -14.80 1.73
N ALA A 276 25.59 -14.17 2.17
CA ALA A 276 26.82 -14.06 1.40
C ALA A 276 27.54 -15.42 1.27
N ASP A 277 27.25 -16.39 2.14
CA ASP A 277 27.81 -17.74 2.12
C ASP A 277 26.92 -18.76 1.38
N ASP A 278 26.08 -18.28 0.47
CA ASP A 278 25.06 -19.03 -0.29
C ASP A 278 23.96 -19.70 0.54
N ARG A 279 23.95 -19.54 1.87
CA ARG A 279 22.80 -19.98 2.67
C ARG A 279 21.54 -19.21 2.26
N ARG A 280 20.41 -19.86 2.47
CA ARG A 280 19.09 -19.27 2.21
C ARG A 280 18.15 -19.56 3.35
N GLU A 281 17.31 -18.58 3.63
CA GLU A 281 16.20 -18.71 4.55
C GLU A 281 14.93 -18.20 3.86
N ARG A 282 13.80 -18.82 4.20
CA ARG A 282 12.49 -18.54 3.62
C ARG A 282 11.47 -18.58 4.76
N GLU A 283 10.61 -17.58 4.83
CA GLU A 283 9.52 -17.51 5.78
C GLU A 283 8.27 -16.95 5.12
N SER A 284 7.10 -17.51 5.45
CA SER A 284 5.81 -16.96 5.02
C SER A 284 5.32 -16.01 6.10
N LEU A 285 5.11 -14.74 5.74
CA LEU A 285 4.78 -13.69 6.69
C LEU A 285 3.44 -13.06 6.37
N ARG A 286 2.61 -12.88 7.40
CA ARG A 286 1.44 -12.02 7.31
C ARG A 286 1.78 -10.63 7.83
N ILE A 287 0.97 -9.65 7.43
CA ILE A 287 1.06 -8.30 7.99
C ILE A 287 0.83 -8.39 9.51
N GLY A 288 1.74 -7.81 10.27
CA GLY A 288 1.77 -7.84 11.73
C GLY A 288 2.65 -8.94 12.34
N ASP A 289 3.00 -9.97 11.58
CA ASP A 289 3.88 -11.05 12.07
C ASP A 289 5.30 -10.54 12.26
N SER A 290 5.91 -10.93 13.39
CA SER A 290 7.32 -10.62 13.68
C SER A 290 8.18 -11.82 13.36
N TRP A 291 9.25 -11.59 12.60
CA TRP A 291 10.19 -12.60 12.16
C TRP A 291 11.60 -12.24 12.57
N ARG A 292 12.30 -13.18 13.19
CA ARG A 292 13.70 -13.02 13.56
C ARG A 292 14.58 -13.46 12.40
N LEU A 293 15.42 -12.55 11.92
CA LEU A 293 16.26 -12.77 10.75
C LEU A 293 17.46 -13.66 11.11
N GLY A 294 17.42 -14.93 10.69
CA GLY A 294 18.46 -15.92 10.96
C GLY A 294 18.82 -16.04 12.44
N GLN A 295 20.12 -16.03 12.73
CA GLN A 295 20.65 -16.05 14.10
C GLN A 295 20.96 -14.65 14.66
N THR A 296 20.56 -13.58 13.97
CA THR A 296 20.81 -12.20 14.43
C THR A 296 19.90 -11.81 15.60
N SER A 297 20.10 -10.62 16.15
CA SER A 297 19.14 -9.95 17.04
C SER A 297 18.05 -9.19 16.28
N MET A 298 18.14 -9.13 14.94
CA MET A 298 17.23 -8.35 14.12
C MET A 298 15.86 -9.03 14.01
N ASN A 299 14.82 -8.31 14.43
CA ASN A 299 13.43 -8.69 14.20
C ASN A 299 12.81 -7.75 13.18
N ILE A 300 12.03 -8.33 12.27
CA ILE A 300 11.35 -7.64 11.19
C ILE A 300 9.86 -7.88 11.35
N ARG A 301 9.05 -6.85 11.10
CA ARG A 301 7.60 -6.98 10.99
C ARG A 301 7.11 -6.25 9.75
N ILE A 302 6.29 -6.92 8.95
CA ILE A 302 5.61 -6.25 7.83
C ILE A 302 4.43 -5.47 8.41
N GLU A 303 4.41 -4.16 8.19
CA GLU A 303 3.35 -3.28 8.69
C GLU A 303 2.25 -3.06 7.64
N GLN A 304 2.62 -3.05 6.36
CA GLN A 304 1.70 -2.86 5.25
C GLN A 304 2.35 -3.24 3.91
N TYR A 305 1.54 -3.68 2.95
CA TYR A 305 1.89 -3.76 1.54
C TYR A 305 0.71 -3.23 0.71
N GLU A 306 1.01 -2.42 -0.30
CA GLU A 306 0.03 -2.03 -1.31
C GLU A 306 0.64 -2.26 -2.70
N SER A 307 -0.11 -2.89 -3.59
CA SER A 307 0.33 -3.13 -4.97
C SER A 307 0.42 -1.85 -5.81
N SER A 308 -0.18 -0.76 -5.32
CA SER A 308 -0.19 0.56 -5.93
C SER A 308 -0.58 1.57 -4.83
N GLY A 309 0.36 2.41 -4.41
CA GLY A 309 0.12 3.34 -3.30
C GLY A 309 1.16 4.44 -3.14
N VAL A 310 0.84 5.40 -2.28
CA VAL A 310 1.69 6.55 -1.93
C VAL A 310 2.12 6.46 -0.46
N ALA A 311 3.40 6.75 -0.21
CA ALA A 311 3.92 6.82 1.14
C ALA A 311 3.36 8.03 1.88
N VAL A 312 2.92 7.81 3.12
CA VAL A 312 2.40 8.82 4.03
C VAL A 312 3.41 9.01 5.15
N ASN A 313 4.05 10.18 5.17
CA ASN A 313 5.02 10.53 6.19
C ASN A 313 4.39 11.26 7.39
N LEU A 314 5.08 11.27 8.53
CA LEU A 314 4.57 11.80 9.79
C LEU A 314 4.24 13.30 9.74
N ASP A 315 5.03 14.07 9.02
CA ASP A 315 4.88 15.51 8.81
C ASP A 315 3.72 15.85 7.86
N GLN A 316 3.25 14.87 7.09
CA GLN A 316 2.25 15.04 6.04
C GLN A 316 0.87 14.49 6.42
N THR A 317 0.75 13.73 7.51
CA THR A 317 -0.43 12.92 7.77
C THR A 317 -1.45 13.54 8.73
N PRO A 318 -2.63 13.92 8.21
CA PRO A 318 -3.76 14.27 9.07
C PRO A 318 -4.44 13.03 9.70
N LEU A 319 -4.14 11.85 9.19
CA LEU A 319 -4.84 10.62 9.55
C LEU A 319 -4.29 10.05 10.86
N GLN A 320 -5.11 9.28 11.55
CA GLN A 320 -4.71 8.61 12.79
C GLN A 320 -4.77 7.10 12.62
N GLU A 321 -3.95 6.41 13.39
CA GLU A 321 -4.05 4.98 13.63
C GLU A 321 -4.28 4.72 15.12
N VAL A 322 -5.03 3.67 15.41
CA VAL A 322 -5.04 3.05 16.73
C VAL A 322 -4.18 1.80 16.69
N VAL A 323 -3.30 1.67 17.67
CA VAL A 323 -2.42 0.53 17.82
C VAL A 323 -2.91 -0.35 18.95
N LEU A 324 -3.22 -1.60 18.61
CA LEU A 324 -3.68 -2.65 19.49
C LEU A 324 -2.54 -3.63 19.72
N VAL A 325 -2.30 -4.01 20.97
CA VAL A 325 -1.28 -5.00 21.35
C VAL A 325 -1.90 -6.11 22.18
N SER A 326 -1.49 -7.33 21.91
CA SER A 326 -1.69 -8.51 22.77
C SER A 326 -0.33 -9.14 23.08
N ASP A 327 -0.33 -10.25 23.84
CA ASP A 327 0.90 -10.98 24.16
C ASP A 327 1.58 -11.60 22.92
N VAL A 328 0.86 -11.74 21.81
CA VAL A 328 1.32 -12.46 20.61
C VAL A 328 1.17 -11.68 19.31
N ALA A 329 0.44 -10.56 19.30
CA ALA A 329 0.15 -9.82 18.08
C ALA A 329 0.09 -8.31 18.31
N ARG A 330 0.44 -7.54 17.27
CA ARG A 330 0.23 -6.10 17.19
C ARG A 330 -0.62 -5.81 15.96
N VAL A 331 -1.76 -5.15 16.16
CA VAL A 331 -2.70 -4.80 15.10
C VAL A 331 -2.80 -3.29 15.03
N ARG A 332 -2.70 -2.73 13.82
CA ARG A 332 -2.92 -1.30 13.59
C ARG A 332 -4.21 -1.13 12.83
N VAL A 333 -5.09 -0.26 13.31
CA VAL A 333 -6.33 0.08 12.60
C VAL A 333 -6.26 1.55 12.23
N ARG A 334 -6.13 1.81 10.93
CA ARG A 334 -5.92 3.16 10.39
C ARG A 334 -7.25 3.81 10.02
N GLN A 335 -7.29 5.14 10.08
CA GLN A 335 -8.46 5.89 9.62
C GLN A 335 -8.77 5.58 8.15
N GLY A 336 -9.99 5.08 7.89
CA GLY A 336 -10.43 4.69 6.55
C GLY A 336 -10.11 3.24 6.17
N GLU A 337 -9.34 2.52 7.00
CA GLU A 337 -9.03 1.10 6.81
C GLU A 337 -10.02 0.22 7.58
N ALA A 338 -10.18 -1.01 7.10
CA ALA A 338 -10.86 -2.08 7.82
C ALA A 338 -9.90 -3.26 7.93
N VAL A 339 -9.61 -3.68 9.16
CA VAL A 339 -8.62 -4.71 9.46
C VAL A 339 -9.31 -5.92 10.06
N ARG A 340 -9.00 -7.12 9.56
CA ARG A 340 -9.61 -8.36 10.04
C ARG A 340 -8.67 -9.06 11.02
N VAL A 341 -9.18 -9.43 12.19
CA VAL A 341 -8.46 -10.18 13.23
C VAL A 341 -9.31 -11.39 13.59
N GLY A 342 -8.93 -12.57 13.10
CA GLY A 342 -9.80 -13.75 13.14
C GLY A 342 -11.12 -13.48 12.41
N ASP A 343 -12.24 -13.68 13.09
CA ASP A 343 -13.57 -13.42 12.54
C ASP A 343 -14.04 -11.96 12.73
N ALA A 344 -13.34 -11.18 13.57
CA ALA A 344 -13.67 -9.80 13.85
C ALA A 344 -13.16 -8.84 12.76
N LEU A 345 -13.99 -7.87 12.39
CA LEU A 345 -13.64 -6.76 11.51
C LEU A 345 -13.57 -5.46 12.31
N LEU A 346 -12.40 -4.83 12.29
CA LEU A 346 -12.10 -3.63 13.04
C LEU A 346 -12.05 -2.42 12.11
N ARG A 347 -12.68 -1.32 12.51
CA ARG A 347 -12.68 -0.07 11.75
C ARG A 347 -12.47 1.12 12.67
N TYR A 348 -11.58 2.01 12.30
CA TYR A 348 -11.51 3.32 12.94
C TYR A 348 -12.67 4.17 12.42
N GLN A 349 -13.55 4.61 13.32
CA GLN A 349 -14.60 5.58 13.00
C GLN A 349 -14.32 6.91 13.67
N ARG A 350 -14.25 7.99 12.88
CA ARG A 350 -14.27 9.35 13.45
C ARG A 350 -15.64 9.59 14.10
N VAL A 351 -15.63 10.02 15.35
CA VAL A 351 -16.82 10.51 16.05
C VAL A 351 -16.77 12.02 15.91
N SER A 352 -17.64 12.60 15.10
CA SER A 352 -17.84 14.05 15.14
C SER A 352 -18.23 14.42 16.58
N GLY A 353 -17.50 15.33 17.23
CA GLY A 353 -17.90 15.85 18.55
C GLY A 353 -19.37 16.27 18.54
N SER A 354 -20.05 16.15 19.69
CA SER A 354 -21.50 15.99 19.88
C SER A 354 -22.45 17.12 19.42
N THR A 355 -22.12 17.85 18.37
CA THR A 355 -23.05 18.64 17.57
C THR A 355 -22.75 18.28 16.12
N ALA A 356 -23.63 17.53 15.48
CA ALA A 356 -23.58 17.31 14.04
C ALA A 356 -23.38 18.67 13.36
N LEU A 357 -22.22 18.87 12.73
CA LEU A 357 -21.87 20.14 12.12
C LEU A 357 -22.69 20.28 10.85
N GLU A 358 -23.73 21.10 10.85
CA GLU A 358 -24.48 21.31 9.60
C GLU A 358 -23.59 22.04 8.60
N TYR A 359 -23.25 21.40 7.48
CA TYR A 359 -22.50 22.05 6.43
C TYR A 359 -23.45 22.68 5.42
N GLU A 360 -23.13 23.90 4.99
CA GLU A 360 -23.71 24.50 3.81
C GLU A 360 -22.63 24.47 2.72
N VAL A 361 -22.95 23.85 1.59
CA VAL A 361 -22.01 23.65 0.47
C VAL A 361 -22.47 24.50 -0.72
N SER A 362 -21.57 25.31 -1.28
CA SER A 362 -21.86 26.21 -2.39
C SER A 362 -20.74 26.19 -3.42
N LEU A 363 -21.09 26.46 -4.67
CA LEU A 363 -20.11 26.72 -5.75
C LEU A 363 -19.79 28.21 -5.88
N THR A 364 -20.50 29.06 -5.13
CA THR A 364 -20.28 30.51 -5.10
C THR A 364 -19.88 30.96 -3.70
N ALA A 365 -18.91 31.88 -3.64
CA ALA A 365 -18.44 32.47 -2.39
C ALA A 365 -19.53 33.23 -1.60
N LEU A 366 -20.59 33.67 -2.29
CA LEU A 366 -21.73 34.37 -1.68
C LEU A 366 -22.63 33.44 -0.86
N MET A 367 -22.50 32.12 -1.02
CA MET A 367 -23.31 31.08 -0.36
C MET A 367 -24.83 31.22 -0.59
N GLU A 368 -25.26 32.03 -1.55
CA GLU A 368 -26.66 32.17 -1.93
C GLU A 368 -27.13 30.88 -2.61
N GLY A 369 -28.07 30.17 -1.97
CA GLY A 369 -28.60 28.91 -2.49
C GLY A 369 -27.74 27.67 -2.19
N GLY A 370 -26.83 27.75 -1.21
CA GLY A 370 -26.02 26.61 -0.77
C GLY A 370 -26.86 25.39 -0.36
N ILE A 371 -26.36 24.20 -0.67
CA ILE A 371 -27.03 22.93 -0.37
C ILE A 371 -26.62 22.48 1.03
N ARG A 372 -27.61 22.10 1.84
CA ARG A 372 -27.36 21.57 3.19
C ARG A 372 -26.86 20.13 3.13
N LEU A 373 -25.78 19.88 3.84
CA LEU A 373 -25.18 18.57 4.00
C LEU A 373 -25.19 18.21 5.50
N MET A 374 -25.91 17.14 5.83
CA MET A 374 -26.24 16.71 7.20
C MET A 374 -25.51 15.41 7.50
N GLU A 375 -25.33 15.09 8.79
CA GLU A 375 -24.70 13.84 9.20
C GLU A 375 -25.39 12.61 8.58
N GLY A 376 -24.59 11.70 8.02
CA GLY A 376 -25.08 10.51 7.30
C GLY A 376 -25.65 10.77 5.90
N SER A 377 -25.68 12.02 5.43
CA SER A 377 -26.17 12.37 4.09
C SER A 377 -25.05 12.65 3.09
N GLY A 378 -25.43 12.75 1.82
CA GLY A 378 -24.58 13.22 0.75
C GLY A 378 -25.39 14.06 -0.22
N VAL A 379 -24.72 15.02 -0.86
CA VAL A 379 -25.33 15.91 -1.84
C VAL A 379 -24.60 15.79 -3.17
N THR A 380 -25.33 16.06 -4.25
CA THR A 380 -24.75 16.07 -5.59
C THR A 380 -24.49 17.50 -6.01
N LEU A 381 -23.24 17.78 -6.40
CA LEU A 381 -22.79 19.03 -6.98
C LEU A 381 -22.55 18.83 -8.48
N VAL A 382 -22.56 19.91 -9.24
CA VAL A 382 -22.17 19.91 -10.66
C VAL A 382 -21.00 20.86 -10.78
N LEU A 383 -19.81 20.33 -11.10
CA LEU A 383 -18.59 21.13 -11.32
C LEU A 383 -18.24 21.04 -12.79
N GLY A 384 -18.26 22.17 -13.50
CA GLY A 384 -18.26 22.17 -14.96
C GLY A 384 -19.37 21.26 -15.54
N ASP A 385 -19.01 20.30 -16.39
CA ASP A 385 -19.95 19.34 -17.00
C ASP A 385 -20.10 18.02 -16.22
N THR A 386 -19.42 17.87 -15.08
CA THR A 386 -19.40 16.61 -14.33
C THR A 386 -20.19 16.71 -13.02
N ARG A 387 -21.00 15.68 -12.75
CA ARG A 387 -21.72 15.55 -11.47
C ARG A 387 -20.81 14.88 -10.44
N TYR A 388 -20.76 15.43 -9.24
CA TYR A 388 -19.98 14.90 -8.13
C TYR A 388 -20.88 14.65 -6.93
N LYS A 389 -20.61 13.59 -6.18
CA LYS A 389 -21.24 13.34 -4.89
C LYS A 389 -20.25 13.71 -3.78
N ILE A 390 -20.67 14.57 -2.86
CA ILE A 390 -19.96 14.86 -1.62
C ILE A 390 -20.77 14.28 -0.46
N ARG A 391 -20.13 13.56 0.47
CA ARG A 391 -20.81 13.08 1.68
C ARG A 391 -20.33 13.87 2.87
N TYR A 392 -21.16 13.91 3.90
CA TYR A 392 -20.83 14.59 5.16
C TYR A 392 -19.50 14.10 5.75
N ALA A 393 -19.26 12.80 5.69
CA ALA A 393 -18.05 12.18 6.22
C ALA A 393 -16.77 12.52 5.43
N ASP A 394 -16.91 13.11 4.24
CA ASP A 394 -15.80 13.44 3.35
C ASP A 394 -15.41 14.93 3.41
N VAL A 395 -16.03 15.71 4.32
CA VAL A 395 -15.73 17.13 4.55
C VAL A 395 -14.80 17.27 5.74
N ASP A 396 -13.60 17.82 5.53
CA ASP A 396 -12.64 18.14 6.57
C ASP A 396 -12.21 19.62 6.46
N MET A 397 -12.79 20.46 7.32
CA MET A 397 -12.60 21.92 7.31
C MET A 397 -11.18 22.38 7.65
N GLU A 398 -10.29 21.47 8.06
CA GLU A 398 -8.88 21.77 8.33
C GLU A 398 -7.95 21.28 7.22
N ARG A 399 -8.40 20.37 6.35
CA ARG A 399 -7.52 19.56 5.50
C ARG A 399 -7.95 19.47 4.04
N GLY A 400 -9.25 19.48 3.76
CA GLY A 400 -9.75 19.30 2.40
C GLY A 400 -11.11 18.60 2.34
N ILE A 401 -11.64 18.48 1.13
CA ILE A 401 -12.84 17.68 0.88
C ILE A 401 -12.59 16.63 -0.18
N VAL A 402 -13.28 15.50 -0.08
CA VAL A 402 -13.25 14.45 -1.10
C VAL A 402 -14.59 14.38 -1.81
N VAL A 403 -14.56 14.38 -3.14
CA VAL A 403 -15.75 14.26 -3.98
C VAL A 403 -15.65 13.08 -4.93
N TYR A 404 -16.79 12.47 -5.23
CA TYR A 404 -16.88 11.29 -6.06
C TYR A 404 -17.57 11.60 -7.39
N PRO A 405 -16.87 11.55 -8.53
CA PRO A 405 -17.49 11.73 -9.84
C PRO A 405 -18.58 10.67 -10.11
N LEU A 406 -19.75 11.14 -10.53
CA LEU A 406 -20.89 10.33 -10.93
C LEU A 406 -20.93 10.24 -12.46
N SER A 407 -20.41 9.14 -13.02
CA SER A 407 -20.49 8.87 -14.46
C SER A 407 -21.95 8.73 -14.93
N GLU A 408 -22.29 9.28 -16.11
CA GLU A 408 -23.60 9.09 -16.75
C GLU A 408 -23.93 7.63 -17.07
N SER A 409 -22.93 6.75 -17.15
CA SER A 409 -23.09 5.33 -17.47
C SER A 409 -23.55 4.45 -16.29
N HIS A 410 -23.63 5.02 -15.07
CA HIS A 410 -24.00 4.31 -13.83
C HIS A 410 -25.33 3.54 -13.91
N PRO A 411 -26.43 4.10 -14.44
CA PRO A 411 -27.73 3.41 -14.46
C PRO A 411 -27.73 2.19 -15.37
N VAL A 412 -27.03 2.28 -16.51
CA VAL A 412 -26.95 1.20 -17.51
C VAL A 412 -26.08 0.06 -16.99
N ARG A 413 -24.97 0.39 -16.34
CA ARG A 413 -24.07 -0.58 -15.70
C ARG A 413 -24.72 -1.28 -14.50
N PHE A 414 -25.46 -0.53 -13.68
CA PHE A 414 -26.24 -1.07 -12.57
C PHE A 414 -27.35 -2.01 -13.04
N ALA A 415 -28.09 -1.63 -14.09
CA ALA A 415 -29.10 -2.48 -14.71
C ALA A 415 -28.48 -3.77 -15.28
N GLY A 416 -27.34 -3.68 -15.97
CA GLY A 416 -26.60 -4.85 -16.47
C GLY A 416 -26.15 -5.79 -15.36
N PHE A 417 -25.71 -5.25 -14.22
CA PHE A 417 -25.28 -6.03 -13.07
C PHE A 417 -26.45 -6.75 -12.39
N ILE A 418 -27.60 -6.10 -12.21
CA ILE A 418 -28.81 -6.75 -11.69
C ILE A 418 -29.22 -7.92 -12.59
N VAL A 419 -29.17 -7.73 -13.91
CA VAL A 419 -29.49 -8.79 -14.88
C VAL A 419 -28.51 -9.95 -14.76
N LEU A 420 -27.21 -9.69 -14.65
CA LEU A 420 -26.18 -10.72 -14.45
C LEU A 420 -26.33 -11.45 -13.11
N GLY A 421 -26.62 -10.73 -12.03
CA GLY A 421 -26.85 -11.30 -10.71
C GLY A 421 -28.08 -12.21 -10.69
N ILE A 422 -29.18 -11.79 -11.32
CA ILE A 422 -30.39 -12.61 -11.48
C ILE A 422 -30.08 -13.86 -12.32
N ALA A 423 -29.32 -13.73 -13.41
CA ALA A 423 -28.93 -14.86 -14.25
C ALA A 423 -28.04 -15.88 -13.51
N ALA A 424 -27.04 -15.39 -12.76
CA ALA A 424 -26.16 -16.22 -11.94
C ALA A 424 -26.94 -16.96 -10.83
N PHE A 425 -27.87 -16.27 -10.17
CA PHE A 425 -28.75 -16.88 -9.17
C PHE A 425 -29.66 -17.94 -9.80
N GLY A 426 -30.26 -17.66 -10.95
CA GLY A 426 -31.07 -18.62 -11.71
C GLY A 426 -30.28 -19.87 -12.08
N MET A 427 -29.05 -19.71 -12.57
CA MET A 427 -28.14 -20.83 -12.88
C MET A 427 -27.78 -21.66 -11.65
N ARG A 428 -27.57 -21.03 -10.48
CA ARG A 428 -27.28 -21.72 -9.22
C ARG A 428 -28.47 -22.54 -8.73
N VAL A 429 -29.68 -21.99 -8.81
CA VAL A 429 -30.92 -22.69 -8.44
C VAL A 429 -31.23 -23.84 -9.41
N TYR A 430 -30.93 -23.67 -10.70
CA TYR A 430 -31.08 -24.73 -11.68
C TYR A 430 -30.10 -25.89 -11.42
N ARG A 431 -28.82 -25.58 -11.15
CA ARG A 431 -27.80 -26.59 -10.80
C ARG A 431 -28.15 -27.36 -9.52
N SER A 432 -28.62 -26.69 -8.47
CA SER A 432 -28.98 -27.37 -7.22
C SER A 432 -30.18 -28.31 -7.39
N ARG A 433 -31.16 -27.94 -8.23
CA ARG A 433 -32.30 -28.83 -8.57
C ARG A 433 -31.90 -30.01 -9.45
N ALA A 434 -31.00 -29.82 -10.42
CA ALA A 434 -30.49 -30.90 -11.26
C ALA A 434 -29.67 -31.93 -10.46
N LEU A 435 -28.94 -31.49 -9.43
CA LEU A 435 -28.22 -32.39 -8.53
C LEU A 435 -29.16 -33.19 -7.62
N LEU A 436 -30.28 -32.61 -7.18
CA LEU A 436 -31.29 -33.30 -6.38
C LEU A 436 -32.12 -34.32 -7.19
N SER A 437 -32.34 -34.10 -8.50
CA SER A 437 -33.09 -35.06 -9.33
C SER A 437 -32.26 -36.27 -9.76
N ASN A 438 -30.94 -36.20 -9.72
CA ASN A 438 -30.06 -37.33 -10.05
C ASN A 438 -29.78 -38.25 -8.86
N GLY A 439 -30.12 -37.84 -7.63
CA GLY A 439 -29.94 -38.63 -6.41
C GLY A 439 -31.09 -39.60 -6.09
N SER A 440 -32.19 -39.59 -6.84
CA SER A 440 -33.39 -40.38 -6.50
C SER A 440 -33.56 -41.70 -7.28
N ASN A 441 -32.57 -42.14 -8.05
CA ASN A 441 -32.64 -43.39 -8.85
C ASN A 441 -31.74 -44.52 -8.34
N SER A 442 -31.28 -44.47 -7.09
CA SER A 442 -30.60 -45.60 -6.46
C SER A 442 -31.25 -45.92 -5.11
N LEU A 443 -32.32 -46.71 -5.14
CA LEU A 443 -32.76 -47.60 -4.07
C LEU A 443 -33.51 -48.78 -4.70
#